data_AF-A0A0X3TAY3-F1
#
_entry.id   AF-A0A0X3TAY3-F1
#
_cell.length_a   1.000
_cell.length_b   1.000
_cell.length_c   1.000
_cell.angle_alpha   90.00
_cell.angle_beta   90.00
_cell.angle_gamma   90.00
#
_symmetry.space_group_name_H-M   'P 1'
#
loop_
_entity.id
_entity.type
_entity.pdbx_description
1 polymer ?
#
loop_
_entity_poly.entity_id
_entity_poly.type
_entity_poly.pdbx_seq_one_letter_code
_entity_poly.pdbx_strand_id
1 'polypeptide(L)' 'MSERPAPLRRALRNAAIIALVVAVVTQFQGETILTTALNSLFTFVVIAPALWLSYRFTQRLVKPSKPSDPPPSPPES' A
#
# COMPACT_ATOMS: atom_id res chain seq x y z
N MET A 1 1.46 16.20 14.37
CA MET A 1 0.51 15.14 13.94
C MET A 1 1.04 14.52 12.66
N SER A 2 1.40 13.23 12.67
CA SER A 2 1.96 12.57 11.48
C SER A 2 0.91 12.48 10.37
N GLU A 3 1.11 13.23 9.28
CA GLU A 3 0.36 13.07 8.04
C GLU A 3 0.60 11.64 7.53
N ARG A 4 -0.36 10.74 7.76
CA ARG A 4 -0.32 9.44 7.11
C ARG A 4 -0.34 9.71 5.60
N PRO A 5 0.67 9.28 4.82
CA PRO A 5 0.68 9.57 3.40
C PRO A 5 -0.61 9.03 2.78
N ALA A 6 -1.24 9.86 1.96
CA ALA A 6 -2.47 9.51 1.26
C ALA A 6 -2.32 8.10 0.63
N PRO A 7 -3.36 7.24 0.67
CA PRO A 7 -3.29 5.85 0.25
C PRO A 7 -2.70 5.69 -1.16
N LEU A 8 -2.99 6.64 -2.05
CA LEU A 8 -2.42 6.71 -3.39
C LEU A 8 -0.90 6.91 -3.39
N ARG A 9 -0.38 7.87 -2.60
CA ARG A 9 1.07 8.13 -2.50
C ARG A 9 1.83 6.92 -1.94
N ARG A 10 1.22 6.20 -0.99
CA ARG A 10 1.77 4.94 -0.47
C ARG A 10 1.77 3.83 -1.52
N ALA A 11 0.69 3.68 -2.26
CA ALA A 11 0.58 2.66 -3.33
C ALA A 11 1.60 2.89 -4.44
N LEU A 12 1.73 4.13 -4.94
CA LEU A 12 2.69 4.48 -5.99
C LEU A 12 4.14 4.23 -5.56
N ARG A 13 4.52 4.64 -4.33
CA ARG A 13 5.87 4.39 -3.82
C ARG A 13 6.18 2.89 -3.74
N ASN A 14 5.25 2.11 -3.21
CA ASN A 14 5.45 0.67 -3.05
C ASN A 14 5.47 -0.07 -4.40
N ALA A 15 4.59 0.32 -5.33
CA ALA A 15 4.62 -0.20 -6.69
C ALA A 15 5.93 0.13 -7.41
N ALA A 16 6.47 1.34 -7.23
CA ALA A 16 7.75 1.73 -7.80
C ALA A 16 8.92 0.89 -7.26
N ILE A 17 8.93 0.61 -5.95
CA ILE A 17 9.93 -0.28 -5.34
C ILE A 17 9.82 -1.70 -5.92
N ILE A 18 8.61 -2.23 -6.06
CA ILE A 18 8.41 -3.57 -6.61
C ILE A 18 8.83 -3.61 -8.09
N ALA A 19 8.46 -2.60 -8.88
CA ALA A 19 8.89 -2.49 -10.27
C ALA A 19 10.42 -2.41 -10.40
N LEU A 20 11.10 -1.70 -9.49
CA LEU A 20 12.55 -1.66 -9.43
C LEU A 20 13.14 -3.04 -9.12
N VAL A 21 12.58 -3.79 -8.17
CA VAL A 21 13.00 -5.17 -7.88
C VAL A 21 12.84 -6.06 -9.11
N VAL A 22 11.72 -5.96 -9.83
CA VAL A 22 11.51 -6.71 -11.07
C VAL A 22 12.51 -6.32 -12.15
N ALA A 23 12.82 -5.03 -12.29
CA ALA A 23 13.85 -4.56 -13.23
C ALA A 23 15.23 -5.15 -12.91
N VAL A 24 15.62 -5.19 -11.63
CA VAL A 24 16.87 -5.83 -11.22
C VAL A 24 16.85 -7.31 -11.54
N VAL A 25 15.82 -8.04 -11.12
CA VAL A 25 15.71 -9.50 -11.34
C VAL A 25 15.74 -9.85 -12.83
N THR A 26 15.00 -9.13 -13.66
CA THR A 26 14.97 -9.38 -15.11
C THR A 26 16.30 -9.05 -15.78
N GLN A 27 16.99 -7.98 -15.39
CA GLN A 27 18.35 -7.73 -15.88
C GLN A 27 19.34 -8.83 -15.50
N PHE A 28 19.27 -9.34 -14.26
CA PHE A 28 20.12 -10.45 -13.82
C PHE A 28 19.85 -11.76 -14.59
N GLN A 29 18.67 -11.92 -15.20
CA GLN A 29 18.35 -13.06 -16.08
C GLN A 29 18.94 -12.90 -17.49
N GLY A 30 19.62 -11.80 -17.80
CA GLY A 30 20.20 -11.53 -19.11
C GLY A 30 19.19 -11.01 -20.14
N GLU A 31 18.01 -10.56 -19.68
CA GLU A 31 17.03 -9.94 -20.57
C GLU A 31 17.52 -8.63 -21.18
N THR A 32 16.95 -8.27 -22.33
CA THR A 32 17.29 -6.99 -22.95
C THR A 32 16.82 -5.82 -22.08
N ILE A 33 17.47 -4.66 -22.21
CA ILE A 33 17.08 -3.43 -21.52
C ILE A 33 15.62 -3.07 -21.83
N LEU A 34 15.19 -3.28 -23.09
CA LEU A 34 13.83 -3.01 -23.52
C LEU A 34 12.82 -3.95 -22.83
N THR A 35 13.09 -5.27 -22.81
CA THR A 35 12.22 -6.24 -22.12
C THR A 35 12.11 -5.92 -20.63
N THR A 36 13.26 -5.61 -20.00
CA THR A 36 13.34 -5.21 -18.59
C THR A 36 12.47 -3.98 -18.32
N ALA A 37 12.61 -2.94 -19.14
CA ALA A 37 11.85 -1.70 -19.00
C ALA A 37 10.34 -1.94 -19.13
N LEU A 38 9.92 -2.69 -20.16
CA LEU A 38 8.52 -3.06 -20.37
C LEU A 38 7.96 -3.90 -19.21
N ASN A 39 8.72 -4.88 -18.72
CA ASN A 39 8.32 -5.71 -17.59
C ASN A 39 8.19 -4.90 -16.30
N SER A 40 9.12 -3.98 -16.03
CA SER A 40 9.05 -3.10 -14.86
C SER A 40 7.84 -2.15 -14.94
N LEU A 41 7.57 -1.59 -16.13
CA LEU A 41 6.45 -0.69 -16.36
C LEU A 41 5.11 -1.43 -16.23
N PHE A 42 5.00 -2.60 -16.86
CA PHE A 42 3.84 -3.47 -16.72
C PHE A 42 3.57 -3.82 -15.25
N THR A 43 4.61 -4.23 -14.52
CA THR A 43 4.51 -4.52 -13.08
C THR A 43 3.99 -3.31 -12.31
N PHE A 44 4.54 -2.12 -12.57
CA PHE A 44 4.10 -0.89 -11.92
C PHE A 44 2.62 -0.59 -12.18
N VAL A 45 2.21 -0.64 -13.46
CA VAL A 45 0.84 -0.33 -13.90
C VAL A 45 -0.18 -1.32 -13.30
N VAL A 46 0.19 -2.58 -13.09
CA VAL A 46 -0.69 -3.59 -12.49
C VAL A 46 -0.71 -3.50 -10.96
N ILE A 47 0.46 -3.35 -10.32
CA ILE A 47 0.58 -3.39 -8.87
C ILE A 47 0.11 -2.09 -8.20
N ALA A 48 0.33 -0.93 -8.84
CA ALA A 48 -0.13 0.35 -8.29
C ALA A 48 -1.64 0.40 -8.00
N PRO A 49 -2.55 0.07 -8.96
CA PRO A 49 -3.99 0.05 -8.68
C PRO A 49 -4.36 -1.07 -7.70
N ALA A 50 -3.71 -2.24 -7.74
CA ALA A 50 -3.96 -3.33 -6.80
C ALA A 50 -3.67 -2.91 -5.34
N LEU A 51 -2.52 -2.26 -5.10
CA LEU A 51 -2.14 -1.75 -3.79
C LEU A 51 -3.05 -0.60 -3.34
N TRP A 52 -3.39 0.32 -4.24
CA TRP A 52 -4.30 1.42 -3.91
C TRP A 52 -5.67 0.88 -3.49
N LEU A 53 -6.21 -0.09 -4.23
CA LEU A 53 -7.49 -0.70 -3.96
C LEU A 53 -7.46 -1.47 -2.62
N SER A 54 -6.41 -2.25 -2.38
CA SER A 54 -6.18 -2.96 -1.11
C SER A 54 -6.14 -2.00 0.08
N TYR A 55 -5.44 -0.88 -0.04
CA TYR A 55 -5.40 0.15 1.02
C TYR A 55 -6.75 0.80 1.24
N ARG A 56 -7.52 1.07 0.18
CA ARG A 56 -8.87 1.64 0.27
C ARG A 56 -9.83 0.70 1.00
N PHE A 57 -9.77 -0.60 0.73
CA PHE A 57 -10.60 -1.60 1.41
C PHE A 57 -10.19 -1.80 2.87
N THR A 58 -8.88 -1.91 3.14
CA THR A 58 -8.36 -2.08 4.50
C THR A 58 -8.74 -0.89 5.40
N GLN A 59 -8.69 0.34 4.88
CA GLN A 59 -9.14 1.53 5.62
C GLN A 59 -10.65 1.53 5.92
N ARG A 60 -11.48 0.86 5.12
CA ARG A 60 -12.91 0.71 5.40
C ARG A 60 -13.19 -0.30 6.52
N LEU A 61 -12.37 -1.35 6.63
CA LEU A 61 -12.49 -2.41 7.63
C LEU A 61 -11.96 -1.98 9.01
N VAL A 62 -10.90 -1.16 9.03
CA VAL A 62 -10.22 -0.74 10.28
C VAL A 62 -10.84 0.53 10.87
N LYS A 63 -12.12 0.84 10.61
CA LYS A 63 -12.81 1.88 11.40
C LYS A 63 -12.80 1.42 12.86
N PRO A 64 -12.11 2.11 13.78
CA PRO A 64 -12.17 1.75 15.19
C PRO A 64 -13.60 2.00 15.63
N SER A 65 -14.29 0.96 16.11
CA SER A 65 -15.41 1.16 17.03
C SER A 65 -14.86 2.04 18.15
N LYS A 66 -15.33 3.30 18.26
CA LYS A 66 -15.01 4.12 19.43
C LYS A 66 -15.43 3.29 20.66
N PRO A 67 -14.52 2.93 21.58
CA PRO A 67 -14.94 2.60 22.93
C PRO A 67 -15.15 3.95 23.60
N SER A 68 -16.34 4.50 23.47
CA SER A 68 -16.75 5.69 24.20
C SER A 68 -18.03 5.41 24.96
N ASP A 69 -17.99 4.34 25.77
CA ASP A 69 -18.82 4.28 26.96
C ASP A 69 -17.88 4.53 28.14
N PRO A 70 -18.03 5.65 28.88
CA PRO A 70 -17.32 5.80 30.15
C PRO A 70 -17.77 4.66 31.07
N PRO A 71 -16.86 4.09 31.89
CA PRO A 71 -17.23 3.05 32.84
C PRO A 71 -18.35 3.57 33.76
N PRO A 72 -19.36 2.75 34.09
CA PRO A 72 -20.47 3.18 34.94
C PRO A 72 -19.92 3.65 36.29
N SER A 73 -20.38 4.82 36.73
CA SER A 73 -20.03 5.41 38.02
C SER A 73 -20.34 4.42 39.16
N PRO A 74 -19.46 4.28 40.17
CA PRO A 74 -19.79 3.53 41.38
C PRO A 74 -21.07 4.10 42.02
N PRO A 75 -21.93 3.27 42.63
CA PRO A 75 -23.09 3.78 43.35
C PRO A 75 -22.60 4.66 44.51
N GLU A 76 -23.11 5.89 44.57
CA GLU A 76 -22.89 6.78 45.72
C GLU A 76 -23.43 6.09 46.98
N SER A 77 -22.52 5.85 47.93
CA SER A 77 -22.77 5.24 49.23
C SER A 77 -22.86 6.29 50.33
#